data_AF-A0A3M0YDT8-F1
#
_entry.id   AF-A0A3M0YDT8-F1
#
_cell.length_a   1.000
_cell.length_b   1.000
_cell.length_c   1.000
_cell.angle_alpha   90.00
_cell.angle_beta   90.00
_cell.angle_gamma   90.00
#
_symmetry.space_group_name_H-M   'P 1'
#
loop_
_entity.id
_entity.type
_entity.pdbx_description
1 polymer ?
#
loop_
_entity_poly.entity_id
_entity_poly.type
_entity_poly.pdbx_seq_one_letter_code
_entity_poly.pdbx_strand_id
1 'polypeptide(L)'
;MLRCYLATLALLLFCLSDSHAQSFLRTHGKAIVNEEGDTVLLRGMGLGGWMLQEGYMLQTASFANAQHQIRAKIEELIGPDDTQAFYDAWLANHVR
;
A
#
# COMPACT_ATOMS: atom_id res chain seq x y z
N MET A 1 24.88 42.00 5.97
CA MET A 1 25.88 40.95 5.69
C MET A 1 25.89 39.86 6.76
N LEU A 2 26.06 40.17 8.06
CA LEU A 2 26.14 39.17 9.15
C LEU A 2 24.91 38.24 9.27
N ARG A 3 23.69 38.77 9.06
CA ARG A 3 22.44 37.98 9.04
C ARG A 3 22.39 36.92 7.91
N CYS A 4 23.00 37.20 6.76
CA CYS A 4 23.07 36.25 5.65
C CYS A 4 24.03 35.10 5.98
N TYR A 5 25.17 35.39 6.63
CA TYR A 5 26.12 34.37 7.09
C TYR A 5 25.54 33.48 8.19
N LEU A 6 24.77 34.04 9.11
CA LEU A 6 24.06 33.26 10.14
C LEU A 6 23.01 32.33 9.52
N ALA A 7 22.29 32.80 8.49
CA ALA A 7 21.30 31.98 7.78
C ALA A 7 21.95 30.85 6.96
N THR A 8 23.06 31.12 6.26
CA THR A 8 23.80 30.06 5.54
C THR A 8 24.46 29.06 6.48
N LEU A 9 24.99 29.50 7.63
CA LEU A 9 25.55 28.60 8.64
C LEU A 9 24.47 27.70 9.25
N ALA A 10 23.29 28.24 9.56
CA ALA A 10 22.17 27.46 10.05
C ALA A 10 21.68 26.41 9.04
N LEU A 11 21.66 26.76 7.75
CA LEU A 11 21.30 25.83 6.68
C LEU A 11 22.33 24.69 6.51
N LEU A 12 23.62 25.02 6.58
CA LEU A 12 24.70 24.03 6.53
C LEU A 12 24.65 23.06 7.72
N LEU A 13 24.38 23.56 8.93
CA LEU A 13 24.22 22.73 10.12
C LEU A 13 22.99 21.81 10.04
N PHE A 14 21.90 22.27 9.42
CA PHE A 14 20.70 21.45 9.21
C PHE A 14 20.95 20.29 8.22
N CYS A 15 21.79 20.51 7.20
CA CYS A 15 22.20 19.48 6.24
C CYS A 15 23.16 18.43 6.81
N LEU A 16 23.76 18.66 7.97
CA LEU A 16 24.65 17.70 8.65
C LEU A 16 23.89 16.74 9.58
N SER A 17 22.55 16.79 9.60
CA SER A 17 21.76 15.86 10.40
C SER A 17 21.90 14.45 9.83
N ASP A 18 22.43 13.51 10.63
CA ASP A 18 22.47 12.10 10.28
C ASP A 18 21.05 11.60 10.02
N SER A 19 20.81 11.16 8.79
CA SER A 19 19.56 10.52 8.41
C SER A 19 19.65 9.05 8.80
N HIS A 20 19.17 8.72 10.00
CA HIS A 20 19.03 7.33 10.42
C HIS A 20 17.98 6.63 9.55
N ALA A 21 18.43 5.75 8.65
CA ALA A 21 17.54 4.85 7.93
C ALA A 21 16.94 3.82 8.91
N GLN A 22 15.77 3.29 8.55
CA GLN A 22 15.21 2.15 9.27
C GLN A 22 16.15 0.94 9.09
N SER A 23 16.48 0.26 10.20
CA SER A 23 17.45 -0.85 10.24
C SER A 23 17.17 -1.88 9.14
N PHE A 24 18.22 -2.36 8.46
CA PHE A 24 18.06 -3.35 7.40
C PHE A 24 17.71 -4.72 7.97
N LEU A 25 16.69 -5.35 7.38
CA LEU A 25 16.35 -6.74 7.68
C LEU A 25 17.18 -7.70 6.84
N ARG A 26 17.65 -8.78 7.46
CA ARG A 26 18.33 -9.89 6.79
C ARG A 26 17.79 -11.23 7.29
N THR A 27 18.14 -12.32 6.60
CA THR A 27 17.84 -13.66 7.07
C THR A 27 19.01 -14.23 7.88
N HIS A 28 18.70 -14.94 8.96
CA HIS A 28 19.64 -15.79 9.69
C HIS A 28 19.01 -17.18 9.86
N GLY A 29 19.40 -18.12 8.99
CA GLY A 29 18.72 -19.41 8.88
C GLY A 29 17.25 -19.22 8.48
N LYS A 30 16.33 -19.55 9.39
CA LYS A 30 14.88 -19.40 9.20
C LYS A 30 14.29 -18.11 9.79
N ALA A 31 15.09 -17.34 10.53
CA ALA A 31 14.64 -16.11 11.16
C ALA A 31 14.91 -14.89 10.25
N ILE A 32 14.03 -13.89 10.33
CA ILE A 32 14.30 -12.53 9.85
C ILE A 32 14.86 -11.76 11.06
N VAL A 33 15.98 -11.07 10.90
CA VAL A 33 16.66 -10.33 11.96
C VAL A 33 17.01 -8.90 11.54
N ASN A 34 17.10 -7.98 12.50
CA ASN A 34 17.63 -6.61 12.31
C ASN A 34 19.18 -6.59 12.30
N GLU A 35 19.78 -5.41 12.37
CA GLU A 35 21.25 -5.25 12.41
C GLU A 35 21.87 -5.68 13.73
N GLU A 36 21.12 -5.60 14.82
CA GLU A 36 21.51 -6.03 16.16
C GLU A 36 21.46 -7.57 16.33
N GLY A 37 20.84 -8.28 15.37
CA GLY A 37 20.65 -9.72 15.40
C GLY A 37 19.37 -10.17 16.11
N ASP A 38 18.52 -9.24 16.54
CA ASP A 38 17.22 -9.53 17.13
C ASP A 38 16.25 -10.05 16.07
N THR A 39 15.45 -11.05 16.45
CA THR A 39 14.42 -11.60 15.56
C THR A 39 13.26 -10.63 15.37
N VAL A 40 12.90 -10.38 14.12
CA VAL A 40 11.77 -9.54 13.73
C VAL A 40 10.64 -10.43 13.22
N LEU A 41 9.46 -10.29 13.83
CA LEU A 41 8.23 -10.96 13.39
C LEU A 41 7.36 -9.99 12.59
N LEU A 42 7.34 -10.16 11.26
CA LEU A 42 6.47 -9.39 10.38
C LEU A 42 5.04 -9.90 10.49
N ARG A 43 4.10 -9.01 10.81
CA ARG A 43 2.66 -9.28 10.86
C ARG A 43 1.96 -8.33 9.91
N GLY A 44 1.38 -8.88 8.84
CA GLY A 44 0.65 -8.12 7.85
C GLY A 44 -0.66 -8.82 7.48
N MET A 45 -1.56 -8.07 6.86
CA MET A 45 -2.79 -8.61 6.27
C MET A 45 -2.84 -8.21 4.80
N GLY A 46 -3.29 -9.14 3.95
CA GLY A 46 -3.53 -8.85 2.54
C GLY A 46 -4.81 -8.04 2.36
N LEU A 47 -4.77 -7.07 1.44
CA LEU A 47 -5.92 -6.24 1.06
C LEU A 47 -6.71 -6.94 -0.05
N GLY A 48 -7.20 -8.15 0.24
CA GLY A 48 -7.93 -8.98 -0.71
C GLY A 48 -9.16 -8.25 -1.29
N GLY A 49 -9.41 -8.44 -2.59
CA GLY A 49 -10.53 -7.80 -3.27
C GLY A 49 -10.33 -6.33 -3.64
N TRP A 50 -9.27 -5.66 -3.16
CA TRP A 50 -9.09 -4.23 -3.42
C TRP A 50 -8.78 -3.95 -4.90
N MET A 51 -7.64 -4.44 -5.37
CA MET A 51 -7.18 -4.27 -6.76
C MET A 51 -7.72 -5.36 -7.67
N LEU A 52 -7.72 -6.60 -7.18
CA LEU A 52 -8.20 -7.77 -7.89
C LEU A 52 -9.39 -8.38 -7.14
N GLN A 53 -10.56 -8.40 -7.78
CA GLN A 53 -11.75 -9.01 -7.22
C GLN A 53 -11.79 -10.51 -7.51
N GLU A 54 -11.96 -11.31 -6.46
CA GLU A 54 -12.02 -12.77 -6.52
C GLU A 54 -13.42 -13.26 -6.13
N GLY A 55 -14.02 -14.11 -6.95
CA GLY A 55 -15.43 -14.47 -6.78
C GLY A 55 -15.78 -15.18 -5.47
N TYR A 56 -14.84 -15.89 -4.83
CA TYR A 56 -15.10 -16.49 -3.52
C TYR A 56 -15.16 -15.43 -2.40
N MET A 57 -14.39 -14.35 -2.51
CA MET A 57 -14.41 -13.26 -1.52
C MET A 57 -15.72 -12.47 -1.60
N LEU A 58 -16.23 -12.26 -2.82
CA LEU A 58 -17.48 -11.53 -3.07
C LEU A 58 -18.72 -12.43 -3.11
N GLN A 59 -18.56 -13.74 -2.89
CA GLN A 59 -19.62 -14.74 -2.97
C GLN A 59 -20.35 -14.78 -4.33
N THR A 60 -19.66 -14.39 -5.39
CA THR A 60 -20.16 -14.42 -6.77
C THR A 60 -19.72 -15.66 -7.54
N ALA A 61 -18.86 -16.51 -6.95
CA ALA A 61 -18.19 -17.62 -7.63
C ALA A 61 -19.12 -18.58 -8.43
N SER A 62 -20.39 -18.69 -8.06
CA SER A 62 -21.38 -19.52 -8.78
C SER A 62 -21.80 -18.95 -10.15
N PHE A 63 -21.63 -17.65 -10.38
CA PHE A 63 -22.04 -16.98 -11.63
C PHE A 63 -21.01 -15.99 -12.20
N ALA A 64 -20.01 -15.58 -11.43
CA ALA A 64 -18.90 -14.74 -11.85
C ALA A 64 -17.69 -14.95 -10.92
N ASN A 65 -16.63 -15.59 -11.43
CA ASN A 65 -15.46 -15.93 -10.60
C ASN A 65 -14.29 -14.98 -10.84
N ALA A 66 -13.93 -14.72 -12.10
CA ALA A 66 -12.87 -13.79 -12.44
C ALA A 66 -13.37 -12.34 -12.39
N GLN A 67 -12.50 -11.37 -12.04
CA GLN A 67 -12.87 -9.94 -11.96
C GLN A 67 -13.56 -9.41 -13.22
N HIS A 68 -13.13 -9.80 -14.42
CA HIS A 68 -13.76 -9.32 -15.64
C HIS A 68 -15.21 -9.83 -15.79
N GLN A 69 -15.53 -11.02 -15.27
CA GLN A 69 -16.89 -11.56 -15.24
C GLN A 69 -17.74 -10.82 -14.21
N ILE A 70 -17.16 -10.49 -13.05
CA ILE A 70 -17.82 -9.70 -12.00
C ILE A 70 -18.15 -8.31 -12.54
N ARG A 71 -17.17 -7.64 -13.17
CA ARG A 71 -17.36 -6.35 -13.82
C ARG A 71 -18.43 -6.40 -14.90
N ALA A 72 -18.41 -7.42 -15.76
CA ALA A 72 -19.41 -7.59 -16.81
C ALA A 72 -20.83 -7.78 -16.22
N LYS A 73 -20.97 -8.49 -15.10
CA LYS A 73 -22.27 -8.66 -14.43
C LYS A 73 -22.77 -7.38 -13.77
N ILE A 74 -21.86 -6.58 -13.22
CA ILE A 74 -22.20 -5.24 -12.70
C ILE A 74 -22.66 -4.36 -13.86
N GLU A 75 -21.90 -4.31 -14.96
CA GLU A 75 -22.23 -3.52 -16.15
C GLU A 75 -23.54 -3.94 -16.81
N GLU A 76 -23.83 -5.24 -16.89
CA GLU A 76 -25.12 -5.75 -17.36
C GLU A 76 -26.30 -5.26 -16.50
N LEU A 77 -26.08 -5.07 -15.20
CA LEU A 77 -27.12 -4.70 -14.25
C LEU A 77 -27.35 -3.18 -14.17
N ILE A 78 -26.28 -2.38 -14.15
CA ILE A 78 -26.35 -0.93 -13.89
C ILE A 78 -25.87 -0.07 -15.06
N GLY A 79 -25.38 -0.68 -16.14
CA GLY A 79 -24.83 0.03 -17.28
C GLY A 79 -23.39 0.54 -17.08
N PRO A 80 -22.75 1.04 -18.15
CA PRO A 80 -21.33 1.37 -18.16
C PRO A 80 -20.96 2.57 -17.28
N ASP A 81 -21.77 3.63 -17.28
CA ASP A 81 -21.46 4.87 -16.55
C ASP A 81 -21.49 4.63 -15.02
N ASP A 82 -22.54 3.96 -14.53
CA ASP A 82 -22.66 3.63 -13.11
C ASP A 82 -21.65 2.55 -12.67
N THR A 83 -21.23 1.67 -13.58
CA THR A 83 -20.14 0.71 -13.33
C THR A 83 -18.83 1.44 -13.12
N GLN A 84 -18.53 2.46 -13.91
CA GLN A 84 -17.32 3.25 -13.72
C GLN A 84 -17.35 3.95 -12.35
N ALA A 85 -18.46 4.61 -12.01
CA ALA A 85 -18.63 5.25 -10.71
C ALA A 85 -18.49 4.27 -9.54
N PHE A 86 -19.04 3.05 -9.67
CA PHE A 86 -18.88 1.99 -8.68
C PHE A 86 -17.41 1.61 -8.45
N TYR A 87 -16.63 1.40 -9.52
CA TYR A 87 -15.23 1.01 -9.40
C TYR A 87 -14.34 2.14 -8.88
N ASP A 88 -14.62 3.39 -9.25
CA ASP A 88 -13.94 4.56 -8.69
C ASP A 88 -14.18 4.64 -7.17
N ALA A 89 -15.43 4.44 -6.75
CA ALA A 89 -15.79 4.41 -5.33
C ALA A 89 -15.18 3.20 -4.61
N TRP A 90 -15.13 2.02 -5.24
CA TRP A 90 -14.50 0.82 -4.68
C TRP A 90 -13.03 1.07 -4.37
N LEU A 91 -12.26 1.54 -5.36
CA LEU A 91 -10.83 1.81 -5.19
C LEU A 91 -10.56 2.88 -4.13
N ALA A 92 -11.38 3.93 -4.09
CA ALA A 92 -11.23 5.03 -3.14
C ALA A 92 -11.62 4.67 -1.70
N ASN A 93 -12.41 3.61 -1.48
CA ASN A 93 -13.00 3.33 -0.16
C ASN A 93 -12.73 1.93 0.42
N HIS A 94 -12.14 0.99 -0.33
CA HIS A 94 -11.95 -0.39 0.12
C HIS A 94 -11.07 -0.51 1.37
N VAL A 95 -10.06 0.34 1.49
CA VAL A 95 -9.09 0.35 2.59
C VAL A 95 -8.99 1.79 3.10
N ARG A 96 -9.08 1.96 4.42
CA ARG A 96 -8.95 3.25 5.12
C ARG A 96 -7.97 3.11 6.27
#